data_AF-A0A947K620-F1
#
_entry.id   AF-A0A947K620-F1
#
_cell.length_a   1.000
_cell.length_b   1.000
_cell.length_c   1.000
_cell.angle_alpha   90.00
_cell.angle_beta   90.00
_cell.angle_gamma   90.00
#
_symmetry.space_group_name_H-M   'P 1'
#
loop_
_entity.id
_entity.type
_entity.pdbx_description
1 polymer ?
#
loop_
_entity_poly.entity_id
_entity_poly.type
_entity_poly.pdbx_seq_one_letter_code
_entity_poly.pdbx_strand_id
1 'polypeptide(L)'
;LKNIIAIAAGVADGLELGDNAKAGLLIRGIAEITRLGVAVGANPKTFAGLSGMGDLITTCSSRLSRNHFVGVQIANEKKLADILGGMKNVAEGVATSKAALVLGEKHSVQLPVTKEVVRLLFEGKKPFQSISDLMTREPTNE
;
A
#
# COMPACT_ATOMS: atom_id res chain seq x y z
N LEU A 1 5.06 6.03 -3.57
CA LEU A 1 4.80 5.12 -2.43
C LEU A 1 3.32 5.07 -2.01
N LYS A 2 2.62 6.21 -1.84
CA LYS A 2 1.18 6.25 -1.50
C LYS A 2 0.29 5.29 -2.33
N ASN A 3 0.59 5.16 -3.62
CA ASN A 3 -0.13 4.29 -4.55
C ASN A 3 -0.08 2.81 -4.16
N ILE A 4 1.00 2.38 -3.48
CA ILE A 4 1.14 1.02 -2.95
C ILE A 4 0.19 0.84 -1.76
N ILE A 5 0.16 1.81 -0.85
CA ILE A 5 -0.74 1.81 0.31
C ILE A 5 -2.20 1.85 -0.14
N ALA A 6 -2.50 2.55 -1.24
CA ALA A 6 -3.84 2.56 -1.83
C ALA A 6 -4.27 1.18 -2.36
N ILE A 7 -3.36 0.35 -2.87
CA ILE A 7 -3.67 -1.06 -3.21
C ILE A 7 -4.03 -1.81 -1.93
N ALA A 8 -3.24 -1.71 -0.88
CA ALA A 8 -3.53 -2.38 0.39
C ALA A 8 -4.87 -1.90 0.99
N ALA A 9 -5.17 -0.60 0.91
CA ALA A 9 -6.45 -0.04 1.35
C ALA A 9 -7.62 -0.56 0.50
N GLY A 10 -7.43 -0.72 -0.81
CA GLY A 10 -8.42 -1.36 -1.68
C GLY A 10 -8.65 -2.81 -1.33
N VAL A 11 -7.60 -3.55 -0.94
CA VAL A 11 -7.74 -4.93 -0.46
C VAL A 11 -8.57 -4.97 0.82
N ALA A 12 -8.27 -4.09 1.78
CA ALA A 12 -9.02 -4.01 3.04
C ALA A 12 -10.51 -3.68 2.81
N ASP A 13 -10.81 -2.76 1.89
CA ASP A 13 -12.18 -2.41 1.52
C ASP A 13 -12.88 -3.57 0.79
N GLY A 14 -12.20 -4.26 -0.13
CA GLY A 14 -12.76 -5.41 -0.84
C GLY A 14 -12.99 -6.64 0.05
N LEU A 15 -12.32 -6.70 1.22
CA LEU A 15 -12.54 -7.69 2.27
C LEU A 15 -13.54 -7.21 3.35
N GLU A 16 -14.12 -6.02 3.19
CA GLU A 16 -15.12 -5.43 4.10
C GLU A 16 -14.65 -5.32 5.57
N LEU A 17 -13.37 -5.04 5.79
CA LEU A 17 -12.78 -4.99 7.15
C LEU A 17 -13.18 -3.75 7.96
N GLY A 18 -13.77 -2.75 7.29
CA GLY A 18 -14.25 -1.51 7.91
C GLY A 18 -13.18 -0.42 8.08
N ASP A 19 -13.65 0.78 8.41
CA ASP A 19 -12.84 2.00 8.41
C ASP A 19 -11.70 1.99 9.44
N ASN A 20 -11.87 1.33 10.58
CA ASN A 20 -10.84 1.28 11.62
C ASN A 20 -9.62 0.45 11.17
N ALA A 21 -9.85 -0.68 10.51
CA ALA A 21 -8.76 -1.50 9.98
C ALA A 21 -8.01 -0.73 8.88
N LYS A 22 -8.76 -0.06 8.01
CA LYS A 22 -8.19 0.82 6.97
C LYS A 22 -7.40 1.98 7.56
N ALA A 23 -7.92 2.65 8.58
CA ALA A 23 -7.20 3.74 9.26
C ALA A 23 -5.87 3.26 9.85
N GLY A 24 -5.86 2.11 10.53
CA GLY A 24 -4.63 1.49 11.03
C GLY A 24 -3.61 1.20 9.92
N LEU A 25 -4.09 0.71 8.77
CA LEU A 25 -3.25 0.50 7.59
C LEU A 25 -2.68 1.81 7.01
N LEU A 26 -3.46 2.89 6.98
CA LEU A 26 -3.01 4.19 6.50
C LEU A 26 -1.91 4.77 7.41
N ILE A 27 -2.04 4.63 8.73
CA ILE A 27 -1.01 5.07 9.70
C ILE A 27 0.30 4.30 9.48
N ARG A 28 0.24 2.97 9.38
CA ARG A 28 1.42 2.14 9.05
C ARG A 28 2.03 2.52 7.71
N GLY A 29 1.17 2.79 6.72
CA GLY A 29 1.59 3.23 5.40
C GLY A 29 2.32 4.57 5.39
N ILE A 30 1.81 5.60 6.08
CA ILE A 30 2.51 6.89 6.15
C ILE A 30 3.83 6.78 6.94
N ALA A 31 3.88 5.93 7.97
CA ALA A 31 5.11 5.67 8.73
C ALA A 31 6.18 5.03 7.83
N GLU A 32 5.83 4.04 7.00
CA GLU A 32 6.75 3.47 5.99
C GLU A 32 7.27 4.49 4.99
N ILE A 33 6.36 5.28 4.44
CA ILE A 33 6.69 6.34 3.47
C ILE A 33 7.67 7.33 4.09
N THR A 34 7.42 7.71 5.34
CA THR A 34 8.25 8.65 6.10
C THR A 34 9.63 8.06 6.36
N ARG A 35 9.71 6.83 6.88
CA ARG A 35 11.00 6.15 7.15
C ARG A 35 11.86 6.05 5.89
N LEU A 36 11.28 5.61 4.77
CA LEU A 36 12.01 5.52 3.51
C LEU A 36 12.43 6.88 3.00
N GLY A 37 11.52 7.86 3.04
CA GLY A 37 11.80 9.23 2.62
C GLY A 37 12.95 9.86 3.39
N VAL A 38 12.95 9.74 4.72
CA VAL A 38 14.03 10.25 5.58
C VAL A 38 15.35 9.55 5.27
N ALA A 39 15.34 8.24 5.05
CA ALA A 39 16.55 7.48 4.69
C ALA A 39 17.17 7.90 3.34
N VAL A 40 16.39 8.53 2.46
CA VAL A 40 16.88 9.12 1.19
C VAL A 40 17.05 10.65 1.25
N GLY A 41 17.01 11.24 2.46
CA GLY A 41 17.30 12.66 2.70
C GLY A 41 16.10 13.61 2.65
N ALA A 42 14.86 13.10 2.66
CA ALA A 42 13.67 13.94 2.70
C ALA A 42 13.44 14.57 4.09
N ASN A 43 12.81 15.75 4.12
CA ASN A 43 12.40 16.39 5.36
C ASN A 43 11.18 15.66 5.95
N PRO A 44 11.23 15.18 7.21
CA PRO A 44 10.11 14.48 7.83
C PRO A 44 8.82 15.31 7.90
N LYS A 45 8.91 16.64 8.02
CA LYS A 45 7.73 17.53 8.08
C LYS A 45 6.90 17.50 6.79
N THR A 46 7.50 17.13 5.65
CA THR A 46 6.80 17.03 4.37
C THR A 46 5.70 15.95 4.40
N PHE A 47 5.88 14.90 5.19
CA PHE A 47 4.91 13.79 5.25
C PHE A 47 3.65 14.12 6.05
N ALA A 48 3.72 15.09 6.96
CA ALA A 48 2.55 15.59 7.68
C ALA A 48 1.68 16.54 6.83
N GLY A 49 2.23 17.08 5.74
CA GLY A 49 1.55 18.03 4.86
C GLY A 49 0.68 17.39 3.77
N LEU A 50 0.19 18.22 2.85
CA LEU A 50 -0.69 17.82 1.76
C LEU A 50 -0.06 16.73 0.87
N SER A 51 1.24 16.85 0.54
CA SER A 51 1.95 15.89 -0.31
C SER A 51 2.19 14.52 0.34
N GLY A 52 2.06 14.42 1.66
CA GLY A 52 2.20 13.17 2.41
C GLY A 52 0.85 12.62 2.84
N MET A 53 0.39 13.06 4.01
CA MET A 53 -0.86 12.60 4.63
C MET A 53 -2.08 12.92 3.76
N GLY A 54 -2.20 14.15 3.26
CA GLY A 54 -3.39 14.57 2.51
C GLY A 54 -3.59 13.76 1.22
N ASP A 55 -2.53 13.58 0.46
CA ASP A 55 -2.50 12.82 -0.78
C ASP A 55 -2.67 11.31 -0.54
N LEU A 56 -2.11 10.79 0.56
CA LEU A 56 -2.32 9.41 0.99
C LEU A 56 -3.81 9.14 1.29
N ILE A 57 -4.43 9.95 2.15
CA ILE A 57 -5.85 9.79 2.52
C ILE A 57 -6.73 9.88 1.28
N THR A 58 -6.52 10.89 0.44
CA THR A 58 -7.32 11.10 -0.79
C THR A 58 -7.20 9.91 -1.73
N THR A 59 -5.99 9.39 -1.93
CA THR A 59 -5.74 8.26 -2.84
C THR A 59 -6.29 6.94 -2.29
N CYS A 60 -6.25 6.73 -0.97
CA CYS A 60 -6.76 5.52 -0.32
C CYS A 60 -8.28 5.51 -0.13
N SER A 61 -8.92 6.68 -0.05
CA SER A 61 -10.38 6.80 0.18
C SER A 61 -11.18 7.00 -1.11
N SER A 62 -10.53 7.31 -2.24
CA SER A 62 -11.21 7.58 -3.50
C SER A 62 -11.44 6.31 -4.33
N ARG A 63 -12.71 6.06 -4.71
CA ARG A 63 -13.06 5.02 -5.70
C ARG A 63 -12.52 5.31 -7.11
N LEU A 64 -12.06 6.54 -7.37
CA LEU A 64 -11.43 6.94 -8.64
C LEU A 64 -9.93 6.59 -8.69
N SER A 65 -9.36 6.17 -7.56
CA SER A 65 -7.98 5.71 -7.49
C SER A 65 -7.83 4.37 -8.19
N ARG A 66 -7.01 4.35 -9.25
CA ARG A 66 -6.73 3.14 -10.03
C ARG A 66 -6.04 2.07 -9.17
N ASN A 67 -5.20 2.51 -8.24
CA ASN A 67 -4.50 1.64 -7.30
C ASN A 67 -5.46 1.02 -6.28
N HIS A 68 -6.37 1.81 -5.73
CA HIS A 68 -7.44 1.33 -4.87
C HIS A 68 -8.32 0.29 -5.59
N PHE A 69 -8.74 0.61 -6.81
CA PHE A 69 -9.50 -0.32 -7.65
C PHE A 69 -8.79 -1.66 -7.84
N VAL A 70 -7.49 -1.65 -8.15
CA VAL A 70 -6.70 -2.90 -8.25
C VAL A 70 -6.77 -3.68 -6.94
N GLY A 71 -6.57 -3.03 -5.80
CA GLY A 71 -6.69 -3.67 -4.49
C GLY A 71 -8.04 -4.36 -4.26
N VAL A 72 -9.14 -3.66 -4.56
CA VAL A 72 -10.51 -4.21 -4.46
C VAL A 72 -10.68 -5.43 -5.37
N GLN A 73 -10.17 -5.39 -6.60
CA GLN A 73 -10.28 -6.53 -7.51
C GLN A 73 -9.46 -7.74 -7.05
N ILE A 74 -8.27 -7.50 -6.47
CA ILE A 74 -7.46 -8.59 -5.90
C ILE A 74 -8.13 -9.21 -4.67
N ALA A 75 -8.80 -8.42 -3.82
CA ALA A 75 -9.60 -8.96 -2.72
C ALA A 75 -10.70 -9.92 -3.20
N ASN A 76 -11.26 -9.66 -4.39
CA ASN A 76 -12.21 -10.54 -5.08
C ASN A 76 -11.54 -11.71 -5.84
N GLU A 77 -10.29 -12.04 -5.49
CA GLU A 77 -9.47 -13.11 -6.06
C GLU A 77 -9.27 -13.06 -7.59
N LYS A 78 -9.46 -11.90 -8.21
CA LYS A 78 -9.17 -11.74 -9.64
C LYS A 78 -7.67 -11.74 -9.89
N LYS A 79 -7.24 -12.32 -11.01
CA LYS A 79 -5.82 -12.34 -11.38
C LYS A 79 -5.37 -10.94 -11.80
N LEU A 80 -4.17 -10.54 -11.36
CA LEU A 80 -3.58 -9.25 -11.68
C LEU A 80 -3.53 -8.98 -13.19
N ALA A 81 -3.18 -9.98 -14.00
CA ALA A 81 -3.11 -9.85 -15.45
C ALA A 81 -4.47 -9.47 -16.06
N ASP A 82 -5.56 -10.10 -15.61
CA ASP A 82 -6.91 -9.84 -16.10
C ASP A 82 -7.38 -8.43 -15.69
N ILE A 83 -7.05 -8.02 -14.46
CA ILE A 83 -7.35 -6.67 -13.96
C ILE A 83 -6.67 -5.63 -14.84
N LEU A 84 -5.34 -5.76 -15.04
CA LEU A 84 -4.56 -4.80 -15.81
C LEU A 84 -4.95 -4.79 -17.30
N GLY A 85 -5.28 -5.95 -17.88
CA GLY A 85 -5.75 -6.05 -19.26
C GLY A 85 -7.08 -5.32 -19.52
N GLY A 86 -7.93 -5.19 -18.50
CA GLY A 86 -9.18 -4.44 -18.57
C GLY A 86 -9.06 -2.93 -18.29
N MET A 87 -7.88 -2.44 -17.88
CA MET A 87 -7.68 -1.05 -17.49
C MET A 87 -7.22 -0.19 -18.66
N LYS A 88 -7.87 0.96 -18.86
CA LYS A 88 -7.43 1.99 -19.83
C LYS A 88 -6.22 2.80 -19.33
N ASN A 89 -6.04 2.86 -18.01
CA ASN A 89 -5.03 3.69 -17.35
C ASN A 89 -4.16 2.84 -16.43
N VAL A 90 -2.90 3.24 -16.26
CA VAL A 90 -1.91 2.50 -15.47
C VAL A 90 -2.17 2.64 -13.96
N ALA A 91 -2.08 1.52 -13.23
CA ALA A 91 -1.99 1.50 -11.77
C ALA A 91 -0.52 1.52 -11.34
N GLU A 92 0.03 2.73 -11.19
CA GLU A 92 1.47 2.95 -10.90
C GLU A 92 1.97 2.18 -9.67
N GLY A 93 1.12 1.98 -8.66
CA GLY A 93 1.47 1.27 -7.43
C GLY A 93 1.93 -0.17 -7.67
N VAL A 94 1.43 -0.83 -8.72
CA VAL A 94 1.83 -2.18 -9.10
C VAL A 94 3.31 -2.22 -9.45
N ALA A 95 3.75 -1.39 -10.40
CA ALA A 95 5.17 -1.30 -10.78
C ALA A 95 6.03 -0.70 -9.66
N THR A 96 5.52 0.33 -8.97
CA THR A 96 6.27 1.03 -7.91
C THR A 96 6.57 0.12 -6.72
N SER A 97 5.70 -0.87 -6.42
CA SER A 97 5.87 -1.74 -5.25
C SER A 97 7.20 -2.51 -5.24
N LYS A 98 7.60 -3.11 -6.36
CA LYS A 98 8.89 -3.80 -6.48
C LYS A 98 10.07 -2.84 -6.35
N ALA A 99 10.01 -1.70 -7.03
CA ALA A 99 11.08 -0.70 -6.96
C ALA A 99 11.23 -0.13 -5.54
N ALA A 100 10.12 0.08 -4.83
CA ALA A 100 10.12 0.54 -3.45
C ALA A 100 10.76 -0.47 -2.49
N LEU A 101 10.51 -1.78 -2.66
CA LEU A 101 11.20 -2.81 -1.87
C LEU A 101 12.70 -2.78 -2.08
N VAL A 102 13.16 -2.74 -3.35
CA VAL A 102 14.59 -2.68 -3.67
C VAL A 102 15.24 -1.43 -3.05
N LEU A 103 14.55 -0.29 -3.09
CA LEU A 103 15.04 0.94 -2.48
C LEU A 103 15.07 0.83 -0.94
N GLY A 104 14.05 0.23 -0.33
CA GLY A 104 14.01 -0.04 1.10
C GLY A 104 15.18 -0.92 1.54
N GLU A 105 15.44 -2.01 0.84
CA GLU A 105 16.58 -2.91 1.09
C GLU A 105 17.92 -2.17 0.98
N LYS A 106 18.11 -1.37 -0.07
CA LYS A 106 19.33 -0.57 -0.26
C LYS A 106 19.61 0.39 0.91
N HIS A 107 18.57 0.93 1.51
CA HIS A 107 18.66 1.87 2.64
C HIS A 107 18.43 1.20 4.00
N SER A 108 18.35 -0.13 4.07
CA SER A 108 18.04 -0.89 5.30
C SER A 108 16.75 -0.44 6.01
N VAL A 109 15.74 -0.02 5.24
CA VAL A 109 14.42 0.39 5.73
C VAL A 109 13.41 -0.73 5.51
N GLN A 110 12.75 -1.16 6.58
CA GLN A 110 11.65 -2.11 6.48
C GLN A 110 10.37 -1.45 5.95
N LEU A 111 9.76 -2.09 4.95
CA LEU A 111 8.50 -1.67 4.32
C LEU A 111 7.46 -2.82 4.37
N PRO A 112 6.97 -3.21 5.56
CA PRO A 112 6.08 -4.37 5.72
C PRO A 112 4.79 -4.33 4.87
N VAL A 113 4.05 -3.21 4.82
CA VAL A 113 2.87 -3.01 3.95
C VAL A 113 3.27 -3.17 2.49
N THR A 114 4.35 -2.51 2.06
CA THR A 114 4.85 -2.64 0.69
C THR A 114 5.22 -4.09 0.35
N LYS A 115 5.84 -4.81 1.30
CA LYS A 115 6.23 -6.21 1.15
C LYS A 115 5.01 -7.12 0.99
N GLU A 116 3.98 -6.90 1.80
CA GLU A 116 2.73 -7.66 1.69
C GLU A 116 1.99 -7.38 0.38
N VAL A 117 2.01 -6.13 -0.10
CA VAL A 117 1.48 -5.81 -1.43
C VAL A 117 2.24 -6.53 -2.54
N VAL A 118 3.59 -6.61 -2.47
CA VAL A 118 4.37 -7.36 -3.46
C VAL A 118 4.03 -8.86 -3.44
N ARG A 119 3.93 -9.45 -2.26
CA ARG A 119 3.55 -10.87 -2.10
C ARG A 119 2.18 -11.17 -2.69
N LEU A 120 1.23 -10.29 -2.43
CA LEU A 120 -0.14 -10.38 -2.92
C LEU A 120 -0.21 -10.23 -4.45
N LEU A 121 0.56 -9.29 -5.02
CA LEU A 121 0.55 -9.02 -6.47
C LEU A 121 1.34 -10.03 -7.30
N PHE A 122 2.43 -10.58 -6.76
CA PHE A 122 3.42 -11.31 -7.57
C PHE A 122 3.77 -12.72 -7.05
N GLU A 123 3.47 -13.03 -5.79
CA GLU A 123 3.82 -14.32 -5.17
C GLU A 123 2.56 -15.19 -4.89
N GLY A 124 1.38 -14.70 -5.26
CA GLY A 124 0.12 -15.44 -5.11
C GLY A 124 -0.38 -15.55 -3.67
N LYS A 125 0.14 -14.73 -2.75
CA LYS A 125 -0.32 -14.72 -1.36
C LYS A 125 -1.79 -14.28 -1.29
N LYS A 126 -2.60 -14.97 -0.48
CA LYS A 126 -4.03 -14.72 -0.38
C LYS A 126 -4.33 -13.37 0.30
N PRO A 127 -5.33 -12.60 -0.18
CA PRO A 127 -5.63 -11.25 0.35
C PRO A 127 -5.82 -11.19 1.86
N PHE A 128 -6.67 -12.08 2.41
CA PHE A 128 -6.95 -12.13 3.84
C PHE A 128 -5.69 -12.43 4.67
N GLN A 129 -4.83 -13.35 4.21
CA GLN A 129 -3.58 -13.67 4.89
C GLN A 129 -2.62 -12.49 4.89
N SER A 130 -2.49 -11.77 3.78
CA SER A 130 -1.63 -10.58 3.71
C SER A 130 -2.08 -9.47 4.67
N ILE A 131 -3.39 -9.19 4.75
CA ILE A 131 -3.88 -8.20 5.72
C ILE A 131 -3.73 -8.71 7.16
N SER A 132 -4.05 -9.97 7.43
CA SER A 132 -3.89 -10.56 8.77
C SER A 132 -2.45 -10.41 9.27
N ASP A 133 -1.45 -10.73 8.45
CA ASP A 133 -0.03 -10.61 8.82
C ASP A 133 0.39 -9.16 9.12
N LEU A 134 -0.21 -8.17 8.48
CA LEU A 134 0.02 -6.76 8.80
C LEU A 134 -0.59 -6.38 10.15
N MET A 135 -1.79 -6.89 10.45
CA MET A 135 -2.55 -6.53 11.65
C MET A 135 -2.05 -7.27 12.89
N THR A 136 -1.55 -8.50 12.76
CA THR A 136 -1.01 -9.32 13.86
C THR A 136 0.47 -9.10 14.12
N ARG A 137 1.17 -8.36 13.24
CA ARG A 137 2.55 -7.95 13.46
C ARG A 137 2.66 -7.18 14.78
N GLU A 138 3.66 -7.54 15.58
CA GLU A 138 3.94 -6.86 16.85
C GLU A 138 4.00 -5.33 16.67
N PRO A 139 3.37 -4.57 17.58
CA PRO A 139 3.47 -3.12 17.58
C PRO A 139 4.95 -2.73 17.73
N THR A 140 5.49 -2.12 16.68
CA THR A 140 6.73 -1.35 16.79
C THR A 140 6.36 0.07 17.19
N ASN A 141 7.23 0.80 17.90
CA ASN A 141 7.05 2.25 18.04
C ASN A 141 7.06 2.86 16.64
N GLU A 142 5.88 3.24 16.14
CA GLU A 142 5.70 3.99 14.89
C GLU A 142 5.75 5.49 15.13
#